data_AF-A0A640W070-F1
#
_entry.id   AF-A0A640W070-F1
#
_cell.length_a   1.000
_cell.length_b   1.000
_cell.length_c   1.000
_cell.angle_alpha   90.00
_cell.angle_beta   90.00
_cell.angle_gamma   90.00
#
_symmetry.space_group_name_H-M   'P 1'
#
loop_
_entity.id
_entity.type
_entity.pdbx_description
1 polymer ?
#
loop_
_entity_poly.entity_id
_entity_poly.type
_entity_poly.pdbx_seq_one_letter_code
_entity_poly.pdbx_strand_id
1 'polypeptide(L)' 'MVGDIDRSDEGESVFSERRSIVWKSLNVKRILDEDNQTLIYIAHARDVQNGSAKMSISTVPLFQN' A
#
# COMPACT_ATOMS: atom_id res chain seq x y z
N MET A 1 13.88 5.15 -11.69
CA MET A 1 14.66 4.23 -10.83
C MET A 1 13.72 3.83 -9.71
N VAL A 2 13.38 2.55 -9.63
CA VAL A 2 12.88 1.94 -8.40
C VAL A 2 13.97 2.26 -7.37
N GLY A 3 13.73 3.22 -6.46
CA GLY A 3 14.73 3.72 -5.50
C GLY A 3 15.12 2.66 -4.47
N ASP A 4 15.64 3.08 -3.32
CA ASP A 4 15.83 2.22 -2.14
C ASP A 4 14.46 1.73 -1.62
N ILE A 5 13.90 0.74 -2.31
CA ILE A 5 12.71 0.02 -1.88
C ILE A 5 13.13 -0.94 -0.77
N ASP A 6 12.37 -0.91 0.31
CA ASP A 6 12.50 -1.87 1.40
C ASP A 6 12.22 -3.29 0.89
N ARG A 7 13.21 -4.18 1.05
CA ARG A 7 13.15 -5.58 0.64
C ARG A 7 12.76 -6.52 1.78
N SER A 8 12.50 -5.98 2.96
CA SER A 8 11.97 -6.78 4.06
C SER A 8 10.54 -7.24 3.77
N ASP A 9 10.17 -8.37 4.38
CA ASP A 9 8.83 -8.94 4.26
C ASP A 9 7.73 -8.00 4.80
N GLU A 10 8.10 -7.02 5.63
CA GLU A 10 7.18 -6.04 6.22
C GLU A 10 6.71 -4.99 5.21
N GLY A 11 7.47 -4.83 4.12
CA GLY A 11 7.33 -3.79 3.11
C GLY A 11 7.46 -2.38 3.68
N GLU A 12 7.26 -1.39 2.82
CA GLU A 12 7.36 0.02 3.18
C GLU A 12 5.98 0.71 3.16
N SER A 13 5.79 1.65 4.08
CA SER A 13 4.63 2.56 4.04
C SER A 13 4.90 3.67 3.03
N VAL A 14 4.25 3.59 1.85
CA VAL A 14 4.46 4.56 0.76
C VAL A 14 3.48 5.74 0.82
N PHE A 15 2.37 5.59 1.53
CA PHE A 15 1.40 6.68 1.73
C PHE A 15 0.59 6.45 3.00
N SER A 16 0.42 7.50 3.81
CA SER A 16 -0.52 7.49 4.92
C SER A 16 -1.14 8.87 5.04
N GLU A 17 -2.48 8.92 5.04
CA GLU A 17 -3.21 10.18 5.24
C GLU A 17 -4.40 9.99 6.17
N ARG A 18 -4.53 10.92 7.12
CA ARG A 18 -5.72 11.11 7.95
C ARG A 18 -6.58 12.20 7.33
N ARG A 19 -7.83 11.88 7.00
CA ARG A 19 -8.80 12.83 6.42
C ARG A 19 -9.77 13.31 7.49
N SER A 20 -9.87 14.63 7.67
CA SER A 20 -10.52 15.30 8.82
C SER A 20 -12.05 15.26 8.91
N ILE A 21 -12.77 14.41 8.17
CA ILE A 21 -14.24 14.27 8.36
C ILE A 21 -14.60 13.51 9.66
N VAL A 22 -13.58 13.00 10.38
CA VAL A 22 -13.38 12.92 11.85
C VAL A 22 -12.59 11.64 12.19
N TRP A 23 -12.72 10.55 11.42
CA TRP A 23 -11.98 9.29 11.68
C TRP A 23 -11.62 8.50 10.43
N LYS A 24 -11.48 9.17 9.27
CA LYS A 24 -11.11 8.51 8.02
C LYS A 24 -9.60 8.40 7.90
N SER A 25 -9.09 7.20 7.69
CA SER A 25 -7.67 6.97 7.40
C SER A 25 -7.49 6.18 6.11
N LEU A 26 -6.44 6.47 5.35
CA LEU A 26 -5.96 5.65 4.25
C LEU A 26 -4.48 5.34 4.50
N ASN A 27 -4.11 4.06 4.49
CA ASN A 27 -2.73 3.61 4.55
C ASN A 27 -2.45 2.76 3.32
N VAL A 28 -1.31 2.99 2.67
CA VAL A 28 -0.85 2.21 1.53
C VAL A 28 0.54 1.66 1.86
N LYS A 29 0.65 0.34 1.85
CA LYS A 29 1.93 -0.36 1.91
C LYS A 29 2.34 -0.82 0.52
N ARG A 30 3.64 -0.83 0.27
CA ARG A 30 4.26 -1.46 -0.90
C ARG A 30 5.17 -2.58 -0.43
N ILE A 31 5.07 -3.73 -1.07
CA ILE A 31 5.91 -4.90 -0.82
C ILE A 31 6.58 -5.26 -2.14
N LEU A 32 7.89 -5.54 -2.09
CA LEU A 32 8.59 -6.14 -3.21
C LEU A 32 8.46 -7.66 -3.11
N ASP A 33 7.84 -8.26 -4.12
CA ASP A 33 7.93 -9.68 -4.38
C ASP A 33 9.16 -9.91 -5.28
N GLU A 34 10.29 -10.26 -4.68
CA GLU A 34 11.56 -10.43 -5.38
C GLU A 34 11.50 -11.61 -6.36
N ASP A 35 10.89 -12.72 -5.95
CA ASP A 35 10.78 -13.95 -6.74
C ASP A 35 9.97 -13.73 -8.03
N ASN A 36 8.90 -12.93 -7.95
CA ASN A 36 8.03 -12.63 -9.08
C ASN A 36 8.31 -11.25 -9.72
N GLN A 37 9.36 -10.55 -9.29
CA GLN A 37 9.74 -9.22 -9.73
C GLN A 37 8.54 -8.25 -9.82
N THR A 38 7.73 -8.20 -8.76
CA THR A 38 6.45 -7.46 -8.76
C THR A 38 6.35 -6.57 -7.54
N LEU A 39 5.86 -5.34 -7.72
CA LEU A 39 5.47 -4.47 -6.61
C LEU A 39 4.01 -4.69 -6.28
N ILE A 40 3.74 -5.05 -5.02
CA ILE A 40 2.39 -5.25 -4.50
C ILE A 40 2.02 -4.02 -3.67
N TYR A 41 0.90 -3.38 -4.00
CA TYR A 41 0.34 -2.26 -3.24
C TYR A 41 -0.91 -2.73 -2.49
N ILE A 42 -0.91 -2.52 -1.17
CA ILE A 42 -2.04 -2.85 -0.30
C ILE A 42 -2.57 -1.54 0.28
N ALA A 43 -3.78 -1.15 -0.12
CA ALA A 43 -4.47 0.01 0.39
C ALA A 43 -5.53 -0.40 1.42
N HIS A 44 -5.46 0.18 2.61
CA HIS A 44 -6.38 -0.05 3.71
C HIS A 44 -6.99 1.27 4.16
N ALA A 45 -8.29 1.41 3.93
CA ALA A 45 -9.08 2.55 4.33
C ALA A 45 -10.01 2.18 5.48
N ARG A 46 -10.07 3.05 6.49
CA ARG A 46 -11.04 2.94 7.60
C ARG A 46 -11.90 4.20 7.63
N ASP A 47 -13.18 4.00 7.90
CA ASP A 47 -14.14 5.05 8.21
C ASP A 47 -14.88 4.65 9.48
N VAL A 48 -14.39 5.13 10.64
CA VAL A 48 -14.92 4.73 11.95
C VAL A 48 -16.38 5.18 12.13
N GLN A 49 -16.79 6.31 11.54
CA GLN A 49 -18.18 6.78 11.65
C GLN A 49 -19.17 5.79 11.02
N ASN A 50 -18.81 5.24 9.87
CA ASN A 50 -19.65 4.31 9.13
C ASN A 50 -19.35 2.84 9.46
N GLY A 51 -18.43 2.57 10.40
CA GLY A 51 -17.97 1.23 10.74
C GLY A 51 -17.36 0.45 9.57
N SER A 52 -16.98 1.15 8.49
CA SER A 52 -16.59 0.49 7.23
C SER A 52 -15.07 0.42 7.11
N ALA A 53 -14.58 -0.78 6.77
CA ALA A 53 -13.22 -1.00 6.33
C ALA A 53 -13.25 -1.33 4.83
N LYS A 54 -12.36 -0.72 4.06
CA LYS A 54 -12.19 -1.01 2.63
C LYS A 54 -10.74 -1.40 2.39
N MET A 55 -10.54 -2.50 1.66
CA MET A 55 -9.24 -2.99 1.25
C MET A 55 -9.17 -2.99 -0.28
N SER A 56 -8.02 -2.64 -0.83
CA SER A 56 -7.71 -2.80 -2.25
C SER A 56 -6.28 -3.31 -2.42
N ILE A 57 -6.07 -4.13 -3.43
CA ILE A 57 -4.75 -4.67 -3.79
C ILE A 57 -4.50 -4.37 -5.27
N SER A 58 -3.27 -3.99 -5.60
CA SER A 58 -2.84 -3.79 -6.98
C SER A 58 -1.40 -4.25 -7.15
N THR A 59 -1.06 -4.74 -8.33
CA THR A 59 0.26 -5.30 -8.64
C THR A 59 0.86 -4.58 -9.84
N VAL A 60 2.15 -4.25 -9.77
CA VAL A 60 2.90 -3.65 -10.87
C VAL A 60 4.10 -4.55 -11.18
N PRO A 61 4.13 -5.25 -12.33
CA PRO A 61 5.29 -6.03 -12.72
C PRO A 61 6.48 -5.11 -13.02
N LEU A 62 7.70 -5.54 -12.66
CA LEU A 62 8.94 -4.80 -12.89
C LEU A 62 9.68 -5.23 -14.16
N PHE A 63 9.09 -6.13 -14.95
CA PHE A 63 9.65 -6.50 -16.25
C PHE A 63 9.74 -5.24 -17.14
N GLN A 64 10.96 -4.90 -17.56
CA GLN A 64 11.19 -3.86 -18.54
C GLN A 64 10.85 -4.43 -19.93
N ASN A 65 9.93 -3.79 -20.64
CA ASN A 65 9.84 -3.89 -22.10
C ASN A 65 10.73 -2.82 -22.73
#